data_AF-A0A6L6WGR2-F1
#
_entry.id   AF-A0A6L6WGR2-F1
#
_cell.length_a   1.000
_cell.length_b   1.000
_cell.length_c   1.000
_cell.angle_alpha   90.00
_cell.angle_beta   90.00
_cell.angle_gamma   90.00
#
_symmetry.space_group_name_H-M   'P 1'
#
loop_
_entity.id
_entity.type
_entity.pdbx_description
1 polymer ?
#
loop_
_entity_poly.entity_id
_entity_poly.type
_entity_poly.pdbx_seq_one_letter_code
_entity_poly.pdbx_strand_id
1 'polypeptide(L)'
;MNRRSAVKWMHWLCLGLIAYFYLVEPDENKADPGLGLSTHAGVGLILSVIVALWLAFYLTKGLMGRPGPKLPSWAKGFHHLSHKTLQYGVAVVVASGALAGLVAPFAIRAFGTVPINPAFGSKWLHELAEELHEIVFDGLIIVILAHAAFHIWRHYWLKDNALRIMVPRVLHKYL
;
A
#
# COMPACT_ATOMS: atom_id res chain seq x y z
N MET A 1 0.58 -23.04 -2.51
CA MET A 1 1.34 -21.98 -1.80
C MET A 1 0.89 -21.97 -0.33
N ASN A 2 1.80 -21.91 0.65
CA ASN A 2 1.40 -21.85 2.07
C ASN A 2 1.09 -20.40 2.52
N ARG A 3 0.39 -20.24 3.65
CA ARG A 3 0.00 -18.94 4.23
C ARG A 3 1.16 -17.94 4.32
N ARG A 4 2.32 -18.40 4.79
CA ARG A 4 3.49 -17.54 4.99
C ARG A 4 4.01 -17.01 3.65
N SER A 5 4.11 -17.86 2.64
CA SER A 5 4.52 -17.46 1.30
C SER A 5 3.53 -16.47 0.68
N ALA A 6 2.22 -16.70 0.84
CA ALA A 6 1.19 -15.80 0.32
C ALA A 6 1.35 -14.37 0.88
N VAL A 7 1.45 -14.24 2.19
CA VAL A 7 1.59 -12.91 2.84
C VAL A 7 2.93 -12.24 2.49
N LYS A 8 4.02 -13.00 2.29
CA LYS A 8 5.27 -12.42 1.77
C LYS A 8 5.07 -11.81 0.40
N TRP A 9 4.42 -12.54 -0.51
CA TRP A 9 4.12 -12.03 -1.84
C TRP A 9 3.23 -10.80 -1.77
N MET A 10 2.14 -10.82 -1.01
CA MET A 10 1.25 -9.66 -0.85
C MET A 10 2.00 -8.45 -0.30
N HIS A 11 2.83 -8.62 0.73
CA HIS A 11 3.63 -7.54 1.28
C HIS A 11 4.59 -6.92 0.27
N TRP A 12 5.39 -7.73 -0.42
CA TRP A 12 6.39 -7.22 -1.37
C TRP A 12 5.77 -6.69 -2.66
N LEU A 13 4.67 -7.28 -3.14
CA LEU A 13 3.90 -6.75 -4.27
C LEU A 13 3.28 -5.40 -3.91
N CYS A 14 2.61 -5.27 -2.76
CA CYS A 14 2.08 -3.99 -2.31
C CYS A 14 3.18 -2.95 -2.18
N LEU A 15 4.32 -3.29 -1.57
CA LEU A 15 5.44 -2.35 -1.45
C LEU A 15 5.96 -1.89 -2.83
N GLY A 16 6.13 -2.82 -3.78
CA GLY A 16 6.58 -2.48 -5.14
C GLY A 16 5.57 -1.61 -5.89
N LEU A 17 4.27 -1.88 -5.75
CA LEU A 17 3.20 -1.08 -6.37
C LEU A 17 3.08 0.31 -5.73
N ILE A 18 3.20 0.42 -4.41
CA ILE A 18 3.21 1.71 -3.70
C ILE A 18 4.45 2.52 -4.10
N ALA A 19 5.61 1.87 -4.22
CA ALA A 19 6.82 2.53 -4.71
C ALA A 19 6.64 3.02 -6.15
N TYR A 20 5.94 2.28 -7.02
CA TYR A 20 5.56 2.77 -8.34
C TYR A 20 4.72 4.05 -8.25
N PHE A 21 3.69 4.09 -7.39
CA PHE A 21 2.85 5.29 -7.23
C PHE A 21 3.60 6.51 -6.71
N TYR A 22 4.60 6.29 -5.87
CA TYR A 22 5.46 7.37 -5.37
C TYR A 22 6.46 7.89 -6.43
N LEU A 23 6.81 7.05 -7.41
CA LEU A 23 7.82 7.37 -8.42
C LEU A 23 7.24 7.74 -9.79
N VAL A 24 5.95 7.51 -9.99
CA VAL A 24 5.26 7.68 -11.27
C VAL A 24 3.91 8.32 -11.00
N GLU A 25 3.89 9.64 -11.11
CA GLU A 25 2.67 10.43 -10.93
C GLU A 25 1.99 10.66 -12.29
N PRO A 26 0.64 10.74 -12.35
CA PRO A 26 -0.09 10.85 -13.62
C PRO A 26 0.28 12.10 -14.44
N ASP A 27 0.57 13.21 -13.76
CA ASP A 27 0.84 14.53 -14.31
C ASP A 27 2.27 14.69 -14.86
N GLU A 28 3.19 13.79 -14.48
CA GLU A 28 4.55 13.74 -15.03
C GLU A 28 4.55 13.43 -16.54
N ASN A 29 3.55 12.71 -17.04
CA ASN A 29 3.38 12.48 -18.47
C ASN A 29 2.71 13.66 -19.18
N LYS A 30 3.45 14.77 -19.30
CA LYS A 30 2.96 16.02 -19.92
C LYS A 30 2.56 15.88 -21.39
N ALA A 31 3.13 14.90 -22.10
CA ALA A 31 2.84 14.65 -23.50
C ALA A 31 1.50 13.93 -23.72
N ASP A 32 1.13 13.03 -22.79
CA ASP A 32 -0.14 12.31 -22.79
C ASP A 32 -0.65 12.08 -21.35
N PRO A 33 -1.27 13.10 -20.74
CA PRO A 33 -1.79 12.99 -19.38
C PRO A 33 -2.89 11.93 -19.25
N GLY A 34 -3.63 11.67 -20.32
CA GLY A 34 -4.67 10.64 -20.37
C GLY A 34 -4.08 9.23 -20.24
N LEU A 35 -2.95 8.97 -20.92
CA LEU A 35 -2.22 7.71 -20.77
C LEU A 35 -1.60 7.57 -19.38
N GLY A 36 -1.07 8.66 -18.81
CA GLY A 36 -0.56 8.69 -17.43
C GLY A 36 -1.65 8.25 -16.44
N LEU A 37 -2.79 8.92 -16.48
CA LEU A 37 -3.94 8.60 -15.62
C LEU A 37 -4.50 7.19 -15.87
N SER A 38 -4.62 6.77 -17.13
CA SER A 38 -5.10 5.43 -17.52
C SER A 38 -4.21 4.32 -16.95
N THR A 39 -2.89 4.51 -16.99
CA THR A 39 -1.91 3.56 -16.46
C THR A 39 -1.93 3.57 -14.94
N HIS A 40 -1.96 4.74 -14.31
CA HIS A 40 -2.10 4.89 -12.86
C HIS A 40 -3.35 4.18 -12.33
N ALA A 41 -4.52 4.43 -12.95
CA ALA A 41 -5.77 3.76 -12.61
C ALA A 41 -5.70 2.24 -12.82
N GLY A 42 -5.02 1.78 -13.88
CA GLY A 42 -4.79 0.36 -14.14
C GLY A 42 -3.96 -0.33 -13.07
N VAL A 43 -2.82 0.26 -12.70
CA VAL A 43 -1.98 -0.24 -11.59
C VAL A 43 -2.75 -0.17 -10.27
N GLY A 44 -3.62 0.84 -10.11
CA GLY A 44 -4.47 1.02 -8.94
C GLY A 44 -5.49 -0.10 -8.80
N LEU A 45 -6.06 -0.54 -9.93
CA LEU A 45 -6.96 -1.69 -9.96
C LEU A 45 -6.23 -2.97 -9.53
N ILE A 46 -4.99 -3.20 -9.98
CA ILE A 46 -4.19 -4.35 -9.53
C ILE A 46 -3.94 -4.28 -8.02
N LEU A 47 -3.49 -3.12 -7.53
CA LEU A 47 -3.26 -2.91 -6.10
C LEU A 47 -4.56 -3.15 -5.30
N SER A 48 -5.70 -2.68 -5.80
CA SER A 48 -6.99 -2.82 -5.11
C SER A 48 -7.38 -4.27 -4.86
N VAL A 49 -7.16 -5.16 -5.84
CA VAL A 49 -7.45 -6.59 -5.71
C VAL A 49 -6.54 -7.22 -4.67
N ILE A 50 -5.24 -6.92 -4.71
CA ILE A 50 -4.26 -7.47 -3.75
C ILE A 50 -4.59 -7.01 -2.33
N VAL A 51 -4.91 -5.72 -2.17
CA VAL A 51 -5.21 -5.10 -0.87
C VAL A 51 -6.53 -5.59 -0.32
N ALA A 52 -7.56 -5.76 -1.14
CA ALA A 52 -8.83 -6.36 -0.71
C ALA A 52 -8.63 -7.79 -0.18
N LEU A 53 -7.86 -8.61 -0.89
CA LEU A 53 -7.50 -9.96 -0.44
C LEU A 53 -6.66 -9.91 0.85
N TRP A 54 -5.73 -8.96 0.97
CA TRP A 54 -4.85 -8.86 2.13
C TRP A 54 -5.62 -8.40 3.38
N LEU A 55 -6.50 -7.42 3.21
CA LEU A 55 -7.38 -6.93 4.27
C LEU A 55 -8.33 -8.04 4.74
N ALA A 56 -8.98 -8.76 3.83
CA ALA A 56 -9.83 -9.90 4.18
C ALA A 56 -9.05 -10.98 4.94
N PHE A 57 -7.82 -11.25 4.51
CA PHE A 57 -6.93 -12.18 5.21
C PHE A 57 -6.59 -11.71 6.63
N TYR A 58 -6.24 -10.42 6.79
CA TYR A 58 -5.94 -9.82 8.08
C TYR A 58 -7.15 -9.81 9.00
N LEU A 59 -8.34 -9.44 8.51
CA LEU A 59 -9.57 -9.41 9.31
C LEU A 59 -9.99 -10.80 9.80
N THR A 60 -9.72 -11.86 9.02
CA THR A 60 -10.11 -13.23 9.38
C THR A 60 -9.05 -13.99 10.19
N LYS A 61 -7.76 -13.70 10.00
CA LYS A 61 -6.64 -14.48 10.57
C LYS A 61 -5.68 -13.68 11.43
N GLY A 62 -5.87 -12.37 11.54
CA GLY A 62 -4.98 -11.45 12.25
C GLY A 62 -3.58 -11.33 11.64
N LEU A 63 -2.72 -10.59 12.36
CA LEU A 63 -1.30 -10.44 11.99
C LEU A 63 -0.56 -11.78 12.07
N MET A 64 0.31 -12.04 11.10
CA MET A 64 1.09 -13.29 11.07
C MET A 64 2.21 -13.32 12.13
N GLY A 65 2.70 -12.16 12.55
CA GLY A 65 3.81 -12.00 13.48
C GLY A 65 3.36 -11.44 14.82
N ARG A 66 4.04 -11.86 15.89
CA ARG A 66 3.94 -11.26 17.22
C ARG A 66 5.21 -10.42 17.49
N PRO A 67 5.15 -9.41 18.37
CA PRO A 67 6.35 -8.71 18.79
C PRO A 67 7.39 -9.70 19.35
N GLY A 68 8.65 -9.53 18.94
CA GLY A 68 9.74 -10.36 19.43
C GLY A 68 9.99 -10.18 20.94
N PRO A 69 10.56 -11.19 21.61
CA PRO A 69 10.80 -11.15 23.06
C PRO A 69 11.81 -10.07 23.47
N LYS A 70 12.73 -9.70 22.57
CA LYS A 70 13.76 -8.66 22.79
C LYS A 70 13.22 -7.22 22.72
N LEU A 71 11.97 -7.01 22.30
CA LEU A 71 11.40 -5.66 22.19
C LEU A 71 11.07 -5.10 23.58
N PRO A 72 11.47 -3.86 23.91
CA PRO A 72 10.96 -3.15 25.09
C PRO A 72 9.46 -2.84 24.94
N SER A 73 8.77 -2.54 26.05
CA SER A 73 7.31 -2.40 26.09
C SER A 73 6.77 -1.35 25.10
N TRP A 74 7.41 -0.18 24.99
CA TRP A 74 7.01 0.86 24.03
C TRP A 74 7.10 0.35 22.57
N ALA A 75 8.14 -0.42 22.26
CA ALA A 75 8.39 -0.96 20.93
C ALA A 75 7.41 -2.11 20.58
N LYS A 76 6.91 -2.85 21.58
CA LYS A 76 5.79 -3.79 21.39
C LYS A 76 4.50 -3.05 21.05
N GLY A 77 4.26 -1.89 21.67
CA GLY A 77 3.15 -1.00 21.32
C GLY A 77 3.26 -0.52 19.88
N PHE A 78 4.41 0.05 19.51
CA PHE A 78 4.69 0.51 18.15
C PHE A 78 4.57 -0.61 17.11
N HIS A 79 5.04 -1.82 17.42
CA HIS A 79 4.88 -2.97 16.53
C HIS A 79 3.42 -3.21 16.17
N HIS A 80 2.52 -3.27 17.16
CA HIS A 80 1.10 -3.50 16.89
C HIS A 80 0.46 -2.32 16.18
N LEU A 81 0.76 -1.10 16.62
CA LEU A 81 0.20 0.12 16.04
C LEU A 81 0.60 0.23 14.56
N SER A 82 1.90 0.23 14.25
CA SER A 82 2.40 0.34 12.87
C SER A 82 1.81 -0.71 11.93
N HIS A 83 1.77 -1.99 12.34
CA HIS A 83 1.21 -3.04 11.49
C HIS A 83 -0.29 -2.85 11.27
N LYS A 84 -1.07 -2.50 12.30
CA LYS A 84 -2.50 -2.25 12.14
C LYS A 84 -2.77 -1.02 11.29
N THR A 85 -2.05 0.07 11.56
CA THR A 85 -2.13 1.31 10.78
C THR A 85 -1.81 1.06 9.32
N LEU A 86 -0.81 0.23 8.99
CA LEU A 86 -0.53 -0.13 7.60
C LEU A 86 -1.60 -1.02 6.97
N GLN A 87 -2.15 -2.00 7.70
CA GLN A 87 -3.22 -2.87 7.18
C GLN A 87 -4.46 -2.07 6.79
N TYR A 88 -4.87 -1.13 7.64
CA TYR A 88 -6.00 -0.25 7.34
C TYR A 88 -5.60 0.86 6.38
N GLY A 89 -4.45 1.50 6.59
CA GLY A 89 -3.99 2.66 5.83
C GLY A 89 -3.84 2.38 4.33
N VAL A 90 -3.25 1.23 3.96
CA VAL A 90 -3.17 0.84 2.55
C VAL A 90 -4.57 0.65 1.95
N ALA A 91 -5.51 0.07 2.71
CA ALA A 91 -6.89 -0.07 2.26
C ALA A 91 -7.62 1.29 2.14
N VAL A 92 -7.35 2.24 3.05
CA VAL A 92 -7.91 3.59 2.99
C VAL A 92 -7.37 4.35 1.78
N VAL A 93 -6.06 4.27 1.48
CA VAL A 93 -5.47 4.85 0.26
C VAL A 93 -6.13 4.30 -1.00
N VAL A 94 -6.26 2.97 -1.09
CA VAL A 94 -6.93 2.34 -2.24
C VAL A 94 -8.39 2.79 -2.35
N ALA A 95 -9.11 2.86 -1.23
CA ALA A 95 -10.50 3.28 -1.21
C ALA A 95 -10.68 4.76 -1.59
N SER A 96 -9.80 5.65 -1.13
CA SER A 96 -9.85 7.07 -1.50
C SER A 96 -9.52 7.29 -2.97
N GLY A 97 -8.54 6.56 -3.53
CA GLY A 97 -8.22 6.65 -4.97
C GLY A 97 -9.34 6.07 -5.84
N ALA A 98 -9.95 4.96 -5.42
CA ALA A 98 -11.13 4.42 -6.08
C ALA A 98 -12.30 5.40 -6.04
N LEU A 99 -12.54 6.07 -4.91
CA LEU A 99 -13.55 7.11 -4.79
C LEU A 99 -13.27 8.26 -5.76
N ALA A 100 -12.05 8.79 -5.80
CA ALA A 100 -11.65 9.85 -6.72
C ALA A 100 -11.92 9.47 -8.17
N GLY A 101 -11.58 8.23 -8.56
CA GLY A 101 -11.88 7.70 -9.89
C GLY A 101 -13.38 7.55 -10.16
N LEU A 102 -14.18 7.12 -9.19
CA LEU A 102 -15.62 6.91 -9.35
C LEU A 102 -16.40 8.23 -9.50
N VAL A 103 -15.98 9.29 -8.80
CA VAL A 103 -16.66 10.59 -8.84
C VAL A 103 -16.10 11.56 -9.89
N ALA A 104 -15.15 11.11 -10.72
CA ALA A 104 -14.60 11.91 -11.81
C ALA A 104 -15.67 12.28 -12.87
N PRO A 105 -15.67 13.54 -13.37
CA PRO A 105 -16.61 14.01 -14.39
C PRO A 105 -16.23 13.56 -15.82
N PHE A 106 -15.16 12.78 -15.98
CA PHE A 106 -14.66 12.28 -17.27
C PHE A 106 -14.42 10.77 -17.19
N ALA A 107 -14.43 10.13 -18.36
CA ALA A 107 -14.32 8.68 -18.45
C ALA A 107 -12.90 8.21 -18.11
N ILE A 108 -12.79 7.37 -17.08
CA ILE A 108 -11.53 6.72 -16.72
C ILE A 108 -11.58 5.26 -17.14
N ARG A 109 -10.54 4.81 -17.85
CA ARG A 109 -10.35 3.41 -18.23
C ARG A 109 -9.00 2.93 -17.75
N ALA A 110 -8.98 1.93 -16.87
CA ALA A 110 -7.76 1.27 -16.45
C ALA A 110 -7.08 0.59 -17.65
N PHE A 111 -5.81 0.93 -17.88
CA PHE A 111 -5.02 0.50 -19.03
C PHE A 111 -5.74 0.71 -20.38
N GLY A 112 -6.57 1.74 -20.48
CA GLY A 112 -7.38 2.06 -21.67
C GLY A 112 -8.55 1.11 -21.94
N THR A 113 -8.69 0.03 -21.18
CA THR A 113 -9.58 -1.09 -21.53
C THR A 113 -10.71 -1.30 -20.53
N VAL A 114 -10.43 -1.26 -19.23
CA VAL A 114 -11.43 -1.55 -18.19
C VAL A 114 -12.09 -0.26 -17.70
N PRO A 115 -13.39 -0.03 -17.93
CA PRO A 115 -14.05 1.19 -17.47
C PRO A 115 -14.12 1.22 -15.93
N ILE A 116 -13.68 2.31 -15.33
CA ILE A 116 -13.75 2.54 -13.88
C ILE A 116 -15.00 3.32 -13.52
N ASN A 117 -15.32 4.34 -14.31
CA ASN A 117 -16.49 5.19 -14.11
C ASN A 117 -17.25 5.37 -15.44
N PRO A 118 -18.51 5.82 -15.36
CA PRO A 118 -19.33 6.21 -16.51
C PRO A 118 -19.32 7.73 -16.80
N ALA A 119 -18.39 8.50 -16.24
CA ALA A 119 -18.22 9.95 -16.47
C ALA A 119 -19.39 10.87 -16.06
N PHE A 120 -20.22 10.47 -15.07
CA PHE A 120 -21.32 11.32 -14.57
C PHE A 120 -20.96 12.16 -13.33
N GLY A 121 -19.70 12.11 -12.91
CA GLY A 121 -19.25 12.68 -11.64
C GLY A 121 -19.30 14.21 -11.57
N SER A 122 -18.96 14.76 -10.40
CA SER A 122 -18.88 16.20 -10.18
C SER A 122 -17.42 16.62 -10.09
N LYS A 123 -17.05 17.70 -10.80
CA LYS A 123 -15.69 18.26 -10.75
C LYS A 123 -15.25 18.56 -9.32
N TRP A 124 -16.11 19.21 -8.54
CA TRP A 124 -15.80 19.55 -7.15
C TRP A 124 -15.61 18.30 -6.26
N LEU A 125 -16.46 17.28 -6.42
CA LEU A 125 -16.31 16.03 -5.66
C LEU A 125 -15.02 15.29 -6.02
N HIS A 126 -14.66 15.31 -7.30
CA HIS A 126 -13.43 14.71 -7.80
C HIS A 126 -12.20 15.40 -7.24
N GLU A 127 -12.11 16.73 -7.32
CA GLU A 127 -11.01 17.52 -6.77
C GLU A 127 -10.85 17.28 -5.25
N LEU A 128 -11.96 17.27 -4.50
CA LEU A 128 -11.93 16.95 -3.07
C LEU A 128 -11.44 15.52 -2.80
N ALA A 129 -11.91 14.54 -3.57
CA ALA A 129 -11.53 13.15 -3.39
C ALA A 129 -10.06 12.89 -3.78
N GLU A 130 -9.56 13.60 -4.79
CA GLU A 130 -8.17 13.60 -5.22
C GLU A 130 -7.27 14.20 -4.14
N GLU A 131 -7.59 15.39 -3.62
CA GLU A 131 -6.84 16.03 -2.52
C GLU A 131 -6.81 15.12 -1.27
N LEU A 132 -7.96 14.52 -0.91
CA LEU A 132 -8.00 13.55 0.18
C LEU A 132 -7.15 12.30 -0.12
N HIS A 133 -7.13 11.82 -1.36
CA HIS A 133 -6.32 10.67 -1.74
C HIS A 133 -4.83 10.96 -1.59
N GLU A 134 -4.37 12.13 -2.06
CA GLU A 134 -2.99 12.60 -1.93
C GLU A 134 -2.57 12.71 -0.46
N ILE A 135 -3.36 13.41 0.37
CA ILE A 135 -3.06 13.58 1.81
C ILE A 135 -2.95 12.22 2.51
N VAL A 136 -3.86 11.29 2.22
CA VAL A 136 -3.84 9.96 2.81
C VAL A 136 -2.64 9.16 2.29
N PHE A 137 -2.28 9.29 1.01
CA PHE A 137 -1.12 8.62 0.43
C PHE A 137 0.19 9.10 1.07
N ASP A 138 0.40 10.41 1.17
CA ASP A 138 1.57 11.01 1.84
C ASP A 138 1.67 10.57 3.30
N GLY A 139 0.55 10.59 4.01
CA GLY A 139 0.47 10.06 5.37
C GLY A 139 0.87 8.59 5.45
N LEU A 140 0.44 7.76 4.50
CA LEU A 140 0.82 6.35 4.42
C LEU A 140 2.32 6.18 4.17
N ILE A 141 2.93 7.00 3.31
CA ILE A 141 4.37 6.95 3.03
C ILE A 141 5.16 7.21 4.32
N ILE A 142 4.77 8.21 5.12
CA ILE A 142 5.39 8.47 6.43
C ILE A 142 5.30 7.23 7.34
N VAL A 143 4.14 6.57 7.40
CA VAL A 143 3.97 5.35 8.21
C VAL A 143 4.82 4.19 7.68
N ILE A 144 4.94 4.03 6.36
CA ILE A 144 5.79 3.01 5.73
C ILE A 144 7.26 3.25 6.10
N LEU A 145 7.73 4.49 6.00
CA LEU A 145 9.10 4.86 6.37
C LEU A 145 9.37 4.61 7.86
N ALA A 146 8.45 5.00 8.74
CA ALA A 146 8.57 4.72 10.18
C ALA A 146 8.58 3.22 10.48
N HIS A 147 7.75 2.43 9.78
CA HIS A 147 7.74 0.98 9.89
C HIS A 147 9.06 0.36 9.41
N ALA A 148 9.58 0.78 8.26
CA ALA A 148 10.86 0.32 7.73
C ALA A 148 12.02 0.66 8.68
N ALA A 149 12.09 1.92 9.13
CA ALA A 149 13.10 2.38 10.09
C ALA A 149 13.06 1.57 11.40
N PHE A 150 11.86 1.26 11.91
CA PHE A 150 11.71 0.40 13.08
C PHE A 150 12.28 -1.00 12.87
N HIS A 151 12.03 -1.62 11.72
CA HIS A 151 12.57 -2.95 11.42
C HIS A 151 14.07 -2.95 11.14
N ILE A 152 14.59 -1.86 10.55
CA ILE A 152 16.03 -1.63 10.38
C ILE A 152 16.71 -1.50 11.75
N TRP A 153 16.18 -0.66 12.65
CA TRP A 153 16.68 -0.52 14.01
C TRP A 153 16.69 -1.86 14.75
N ARG A 154 15.58 -2.63 14.69
CA ARG A 154 15.51 -3.97 15.30
C ARG A 154 16.59 -4.91 14.77
N HIS A 155 16.87 -4.85 13.48
CA HIS A 155 17.89 -5.68 12.86
C HIS A 155 19.29 -5.34 13.38
N TYR A 156 19.67 -4.06 13.41
CA TYR A 156 21.02 -3.65 13.81
C TYR A 156 21.25 -3.65 15.33
N TRP A 157 20.28 -3.21 16.14
CA TRP A 157 20.44 -3.09 17.60
C TRP A 157 19.99 -4.32 18.37
N LEU A 158 18.82 -4.89 18.05
CA LEU A 158 18.28 -6.04 18.79
C LEU A 158 18.75 -7.38 18.23
N LYS A 159 19.13 -7.42 16.94
CA LYS A 159 19.57 -8.62 16.22
C LYS A 159 18.57 -9.76 16.46
N ASP A 160 17.28 -9.46 16.29
CA ASP A 160 16.16 -10.33 16.66
C ASP A 160 15.66 -11.21 15.51
N ASN A 161 16.33 -11.16 14.35
CA ASN A 161 16.00 -11.89 13.13
C ASN A 161 14.57 -11.67 12.59
N ALA A 162 13.88 -10.60 13.03
CA ALA A 162 12.49 -10.35 12.63
C ALA A 162 12.33 -10.18 11.11
N LEU A 163 13.30 -9.59 10.44
CA LEU A 163 13.29 -9.42 8.98
C LEU A 163 13.16 -10.76 8.24
N ARG A 164 13.71 -11.86 8.77
CA ARG A 164 13.62 -13.20 8.14
C ARG A 164 12.19 -13.72 8.00
N ILE A 165 11.27 -13.19 8.82
CA ILE A 165 9.83 -13.51 8.74
C ILE A 165 9.25 -13.05 7.41
N MET A 166 9.68 -11.89 6.88
CA MET A 166 9.12 -11.28 5.67
C MET A 166 10.05 -11.30 4.47
N VAL A 167 11.37 -11.22 4.68
CA VAL A 167 12.36 -11.26 3.59
C VAL A 167 12.42 -12.66 2.94
N PRO A 168 12.54 -12.77 1.60
CA PRO A 168 12.76 -14.03 0.90
C PRO A 168 14.00 -14.78 1.40
N ARG A 169 13.95 -16.13 1.42
CA ARG A 169 15.03 -16.95 2.00
C ARG A 169 16.39 -16.73 1.33
N VAL A 170 16.40 -16.47 0.02
CA VAL A 170 17.62 -16.23 -0.76
C VAL A 170 18.42 -15.02 -0.27
N LEU A 171 17.78 -14.08 0.42
CA LEU A 171 18.41 -12.89 0.99
C LEU A 171 18.80 -13.06 2.46
N HIS A 172 18.50 -14.20 3.10
CA HIS A 172 18.77 -14.41 4.54
C HIS A 172 20.25 -14.41 4.89
N LYS A 173 21.14 -14.69 3.92
CA LYS A 173 22.59 -14.59 4.13
C LYS A 173 23.09 -13.15 4.36
N TYR A 174 22.28 -12.15 4.02
CA TYR A 174 22.56 -10.73 4.24
C TYR A 174 21.86 -10.18 5.50
N LEU A 175 21.20 -11.03 6.29
CA LEU A 175 20.45 -10.70 7.51
C LEU A 175 21.00 -11.43 8.73
#